data_AF-A0A955MPB8-F1
#
_entry.id   AF-A0A955MPB8-F1
#
_cell.length_a   1.000
_cell.length_b   1.000
_cell.length_c   1.000
_cell.angle_alpha   90.00
_cell.angle_beta   90.00
_cell.angle_gamma   90.00
#
_symmetry.space_group_name_H-M   'P 1'
#
loop_
_entity.id
_entity.type
_entity.pdbx_description
1 polymer ?
#
loop_
_entity_poly.entity_id
_entity_poly.type
_entity_poly.pdbx_seq_one_letter_code
_entity_poly.pdbx_strand_id
1 'polypeptide(L)'
;MYCNQCEQTYRGIACESVGVCGKDEDVESLQQILLYGLKGMASYAHHARRLGKVDEEVDAFMEEGLFATVTNVNFDQAALFELILECGRMNLKVMEMLNDGHVERYGQPSPATVYEGTKEGPGILVTGHDMLDLENILNQVEGTDINVYTHGEMLPAHMYPNLRDHPNLAGHYGGAWQKQKHEFETFKGPIVGTTNCVLIPLETNTYLPRFYTTRTTAVPGATRIKDDNYEEVIKKALECGSIPEEKKGESQVGFHWSFILGIADKVVDAVKSGQINHFFVIGGCDGAEPGRNYFSDFAQNTPQDSLILTLGCGKYRIRDYDYGEVGGIPRLLDVGQCNDAYGAIRIALALSEAFECGVNDLPLNLVISWFEQKAVAVFLTLLHLGVKGIRIGPALPAFITPNILNVLVEQYDVKGIGISGKADVEAIYAAKN
;
A
#
# COMPACT_ATOMS: atom_id res chain seq x y z
N MET A 1 15.26 -6.79 -23.01
CA MET A 1 13.86 -7.22 -22.78
C MET A 1 13.79 -8.69 -22.34
N TYR A 2 12.63 -9.20 -21.94
CA TYR A 2 12.36 -10.64 -21.82
C TYR A 2 10.88 -10.92 -22.09
N CYS A 3 10.54 -11.36 -23.30
CA CYS A 3 9.16 -11.68 -23.70
C CYS A 3 9.06 -13.12 -24.19
N ASN A 4 8.13 -13.90 -23.62
CA ASN A 4 7.95 -15.32 -23.92
C ASN A 4 6.47 -15.72 -24.15
N GLN A 5 5.59 -14.75 -24.42
CA GLN A 5 4.14 -15.00 -24.45
C GLN A 5 3.60 -15.65 -25.73
N CYS A 6 4.39 -15.75 -26.80
CA CYS A 6 3.96 -16.33 -28.08
C CYS A 6 4.79 -17.53 -28.49
N GLU A 7 4.20 -18.40 -29.31
CA GLU A 7 4.82 -19.64 -29.79
C GLU A 7 6.14 -19.39 -30.54
N GLN A 8 6.22 -18.28 -31.28
CA GLN A 8 7.40 -17.90 -32.08
C GLN A 8 8.53 -17.24 -31.28
N THR A 9 8.47 -17.27 -29.94
CA THR A 9 9.55 -16.74 -29.11
C THR A 9 10.90 -17.34 -29.50
N TYR A 10 11.97 -16.55 -29.40
CA TYR A 10 13.28 -16.95 -29.91
C TYR A 10 13.74 -18.27 -29.28
N ARG A 11 14.04 -19.26 -30.14
CA ARG A 11 14.40 -20.65 -29.78
C ARG A 11 13.37 -21.39 -28.91
N GLY A 12 12.11 -20.95 -28.88
CA GLY A 12 11.09 -21.51 -28.00
C GLY A 12 11.34 -21.21 -26.51
N ILE A 13 12.15 -20.20 -26.20
CA ILE A 13 12.49 -19.79 -24.82
C ILE A 13 11.98 -18.38 -24.54
N ALA A 14 12.67 -17.35 -25.05
CA ALA A 14 12.38 -15.94 -24.80
C ALA A 14 13.06 -15.05 -25.85
N CYS A 15 12.41 -13.94 -26.21
CA CYS A 15 13.05 -12.83 -26.91
C CYS A 15 13.73 -11.89 -25.89
N GLU A 16 15.05 -11.75 -25.97
CA GLU A 16 15.86 -11.02 -24.98
C GLU A 16 16.38 -9.65 -25.47
N SER A 17 16.47 -9.44 -26.78
CA SER A 17 16.91 -8.18 -27.41
C SER A 17 15.80 -7.53 -28.24
N VAL A 18 15.31 -8.25 -29.26
CA VAL A 18 14.16 -7.88 -30.08
C VAL A 18 13.25 -9.10 -30.24
N GLY A 19 11.95 -8.87 -30.22
CA GLY A 19 10.92 -9.86 -30.52
C GLY A 19 11.05 -10.38 -31.95
N VAL A 20 10.78 -11.67 -32.16
CA VAL A 20 10.63 -12.21 -33.53
C VAL A 20 9.49 -11.50 -34.28
N CYS A 21 8.48 -11.02 -33.55
CA CYS A 21 7.39 -10.18 -34.05
C CYS A 21 7.78 -8.71 -34.33
N GLY A 22 9.03 -8.29 -34.05
CA GLY A 22 9.50 -6.92 -34.21
C GLY A 22 9.34 -6.02 -32.98
N LYS A 23 8.76 -6.51 -31.86
CA LYS A 23 8.67 -5.77 -30.59
C LYS A 23 10.08 -5.47 -30.05
N ASP A 24 10.42 -4.20 -29.86
CA ASP A 24 11.67 -3.80 -29.22
C ASP A 24 11.55 -3.78 -27.68
N GLU A 25 12.64 -3.43 -27.01
CA GLU A 25 12.70 -3.43 -25.54
C GLU A 25 11.90 -2.30 -24.87
N ASP A 26 11.72 -1.17 -25.53
CA ASP A 26 10.97 -0.03 -25.00
C ASP A 26 9.47 -0.30 -25.08
N VAL A 27 9.01 -0.90 -26.17
CA VAL A 27 7.63 -1.40 -26.30
C VAL A 27 7.35 -2.49 -25.26
N GLU A 28 8.27 -3.44 -25.05
CA GLU A 28 8.14 -4.42 -23.97
C GLU A 28 8.05 -3.75 -22.59
N SER A 29 8.91 -2.75 -22.35
CA SER A 29 8.93 -2.01 -21.09
C SER A 29 7.59 -1.33 -20.81
N LEU A 30 7.03 -0.62 -21.79
CA LEU A 30 5.71 0.02 -21.68
C LEU A 30 4.58 -1.01 -21.47
N GLN A 31 4.60 -2.13 -22.20
CA GLN A 31 3.63 -3.21 -22.00
C GLN A 31 3.74 -3.82 -20.58
N GLN A 32 4.95 -3.95 -20.03
CA GLN A 32 5.15 -4.44 -18.66
C GLN A 32 4.69 -3.42 -17.61
N ILE A 33 4.96 -2.12 -17.81
CA ILE A 33 4.45 -1.04 -16.94
C ILE A 33 2.91 -1.11 -16.90
N LEU A 34 2.26 -1.18 -18.06
CA LEU A 34 0.81 -1.29 -18.18
C LEU A 34 0.29 -2.57 -17.50
N LEU A 35 0.88 -3.73 -17.78
CA LEU A 35 0.48 -5.01 -17.20
C LEU A 35 0.61 -5.03 -15.67
N TYR A 36 1.68 -4.46 -15.12
CA TYR A 36 1.85 -4.37 -13.67
C TYR A 36 0.93 -3.33 -13.03
N GLY A 37 0.66 -2.21 -13.71
CA GLY A 37 -0.39 -1.27 -13.31
C GLY A 37 -1.77 -1.94 -13.23
N LEU A 38 -2.15 -2.69 -14.27
CA LEU A 38 -3.40 -3.44 -14.33
C LEU A 38 -3.52 -4.47 -13.20
N LYS A 39 -2.44 -5.18 -12.84
CA LYS A 39 -2.44 -6.10 -11.69
C LYS A 39 -2.70 -5.37 -10.36
N GLY A 40 -2.08 -4.21 -10.16
CA GLY A 40 -2.30 -3.38 -8.98
C GLY A 40 -3.74 -2.87 -8.89
N MET A 41 -4.23 -2.30 -10.00
CA MET A 41 -5.61 -1.83 -10.13
C MET A 41 -6.62 -2.96 -9.92
N ALA A 42 -6.40 -4.13 -10.52
CA ALA A 42 -7.23 -5.31 -10.32
C ALA A 42 -7.28 -5.75 -8.85
N SER A 43 -6.16 -5.63 -8.12
CA SER A 43 -6.14 -5.91 -6.68
C SER A 43 -7.09 -4.99 -5.92
N TYR A 44 -7.08 -3.67 -6.19
CA TYR A 44 -8.00 -2.76 -5.51
C TYR A 44 -9.46 -2.94 -5.97
N ALA A 45 -9.69 -3.14 -7.27
CA ALA A 45 -11.01 -3.35 -7.85
C ALA A 45 -11.66 -4.64 -7.32
N HIS A 46 -10.87 -5.70 -7.11
CA HIS A 46 -11.34 -6.92 -6.47
C HIS A 46 -11.88 -6.65 -5.05
N HIS A 47 -11.21 -5.81 -4.27
CA HIS A 47 -11.68 -5.43 -2.93
C HIS A 47 -12.94 -4.56 -3.00
N ALA A 48 -12.95 -3.54 -3.86
CA ALA A 48 -14.10 -2.66 -4.05
C ALA A 48 -15.35 -3.48 -4.43
N ARG A 49 -15.21 -4.45 -5.35
CA ARG A 49 -16.30 -5.33 -5.79
C ARG A 49 -16.89 -6.14 -4.65
N ARG A 50 -16.08 -6.61 -3.69
CA ARG A 50 -16.58 -7.32 -2.50
C ARG A 50 -17.44 -6.45 -1.59
N LEU A 51 -17.22 -5.14 -1.63
CA LEU A 51 -18.02 -4.14 -0.92
C LEU A 51 -19.21 -3.65 -1.77
N GLY A 52 -19.52 -4.32 -2.88
CA GLY A 52 -20.60 -3.95 -3.80
C GLY A 52 -20.27 -2.78 -4.74
N LYS A 53 -19.02 -2.33 -4.78
CA LYS A 53 -18.58 -1.21 -5.62
C LYS A 53 -18.03 -1.74 -6.94
N VAL A 54 -18.77 -1.51 -8.02
CA VAL A 54 -18.40 -1.89 -9.39
C VAL A 54 -18.60 -0.70 -10.32
N ASP A 55 -17.83 -0.66 -11.40
CA ASP A 55 -17.91 0.40 -12.39
C ASP A 55 -17.60 -0.15 -13.78
N GLU A 56 -18.48 0.10 -14.75
CA GLU A 56 -18.37 -0.47 -16.10
C GLU A 56 -17.19 0.10 -16.89
N GLU A 57 -16.77 1.36 -16.62
CA GLU A 57 -15.62 1.98 -17.29
C GLU A 57 -14.32 1.31 -16.85
N VAL A 58 -14.19 1.02 -15.55
CA VAL A 58 -13.05 0.27 -14.99
C VAL A 58 -12.97 -1.14 -15.59
N ASP A 59 -14.10 -1.84 -15.66
CA ASP A 59 -14.17 -3.20 -16.22
C ASP A 59 -13.81 -3.20 -17.72
N ALA A 60 -14.36 -2.26 -18.50
CA ALA A 60 -14.05 -2.12 -19.92
C ALA A 60 -12.55 -1.79 -20.16
N PHE A 61 -11.98 -0.88 -19.38
CA PHE A 61 -10.57 -0.53 -19.51
C PHE A 61 -9.65 -1.69 -19.13
N MET A 62 -10.03 -2.54 -18.16
CA MET A 62 -9.26 -3.75 -17.83
C MET A 62 -9.08 -4.65 -19.08
N GLU A 63 -10.14 -4.81 -19.87
CA GLU A 63 -10.11 -5.59 -21.11
C GLU A 63 -9.24 -4.92 -22.18
N GLU A 64 -9.40 -3.60 -22.38
CA GLU A 64 -8.65 -2.82 -23.34
C GLU A 64 -7.14 -2.81 -23.04
N GLY A 65 -6.77 -2.53 -21.79
CA GLY A 65 -5.39 -2.50 -21.33
C GLY A 65 -4.71 -3.87 -21.47
N LEU A 66 -5.41 -4.97 -21.15
CA LEU A 66 -4.88 -6.31 -21.36
C LEU A 66 -4.71 -6.63 -22.85
N PHE A 67 -5.69 -6.27 -23.68
CA PHE A 67 -5.65 -6.54 -25.11
C PHE A 67 -4.48 -5.83 -25.80
N ALA A 68 -4.16 -4.61 -25.37
CA ALA A 68 -3.00 -3.86 -25.87
C ALA A 68 -1.65 -4.56 -25.65
N THR A 69 -1.56 -5.50 -24.69
CA THR A 69 -0.33 -6.26 -24.41
C THR A 69 -0.23 -7.59 -25.17
N VAL A 70 -1.26 -7.96 -25.92
CA VAL A 70 -1.28 -9.21 -26.71
C VAL A 70 -0.34 -9.11 -27.91
N THR A 71 0.22 -10.25 -28.31
CA THR A 71 1.12 -10.34 -29.47
C THR A 71 0.47 -9.77 -30.74
N ASN A 72 1.20 -8.89 -31.42
CA ASN A 72 0.82 -8.23 -32.67
C ASN A 72 -0.34 -7.23 -32.56
N VAL A 73 -0.62 -6.68 -31.37
CA VAL A 73 -1.68 -5.66 -31.18
C VAL A 73 -1.13 -4.24 -31.24
N ASN A 74 -0.29 -3.84 -30.27
CA ASN A 74 0.20 -2.46 -30.18
C ASN A 74 1.73 -2.41 -30.06
N PHE A 75 2.37 -1.74 -31.01
CA PHE A 75 3.82 -1.48 -31.05
C PHE A 75 4.16 0.02 -30.99
N ASP A 76 3.15 0.88 -30.87
CA ASP A 76 3.33 2.32 -30.84
C ASP A 76 3.57 2.79 -29.40
N GLN A 77 4.75 3.37 -29.14
CA GLN A 77 5.15 3.77 -27.79
C GLN A 77 4.27 4.89 -27.24
N ALA A 78 3.83 5.83 -28.08
CA ALA A 78 2.97 6.94 -27.65
C ALA A 78 1.58 6.44 -27.22
N ALA A 79 0.95 5.59 -28.03
CA ALA A 79 -0.32 4.96 -27.71
C ALA A 79 -0.23 4.08 -26.46
N LEU A 80 0.87 3.34 -26.26
CA LEU A 80 1.08 2.58 -25.02
C LEU A 80 1.23 3.50 -23.81
N PHE A 81 1.90 4.65 -23.96
CA PHE A 81 2.03 5.63 -22.89
C PHE A 81 0.67 6.27 -22.53
N GLU A 82 -0.18 6.55 -23.51
CA GLU A 82 -1.56 7.00 -23.28
C GLU A 82 -2.35 5.99 -22.44
N LEU A 83 -2.25 4.69 -22.77
CA LEU A 83 -2.89 3.62 -21.99
C LEU A 83 -2.33 3.51 -20.55
N ILE A 84 -1.04 3.78 -20.34
CA ILE A 84 -0.44 3.82 -19.01
C ILE A 84 -1.04 4.95 -18.17
N LEU A 85 -1.22 6.14 -18.76
CA LEU A 85 -1.86 7.26 -18.08
C LEU A 85 -3.35 6.98 -17.83
N GLU A 86 -4.03 6.34 -18.76
CA GLU A 86 -5.43 5.94 -18.59
C GLU A 86 -5.59 4.88 -17.49
N CYS A 87 -4.65 3.94 -17.37
CA CYS A 87 -4.57 3.01 -16.24
C CYS A 87 -4.42 3.76 -14.90
N GLY A 88 -3.62 4.83 -14.89
CA GLY A 88 -3.51 5.73 -13.74
C GLY A 88 -4.84 6.40 -13.37
N ARG A 89 -5.60 6.86 -14.36
CA ARG A 89 -6.94 7.45 -14.18
C ARG A 89 -7.94 6.44 -13.63
N MET A 90 -8.00 5.26 -14.25
CA MET A 90 -8.89 4.18 -13.79
C MET A 90 -8.53 3.72 -12.39
N ASN A 91 -7.24 3.61 -12.07
CA ASN A 91 -6.82 3.26 -10.72
C ASN A 91 -7.22 4.32 -9.68
N LEU A 92 -7.21 5.62 -10.03
CA LEU A 92 -7.72 6.67 -9.14
C LEU A 92 -9.21 6.42 -8.80
N LYS A 93 -10.02 6.14 -9.83
CA LYS A 93 -11.44 5.80 -9.68
C LYS A 93 -11.65 4.55 -8.83
N VAL A 94 -10.84 3.52 -9.03
CA VAL A 94 -10.88 2.28 -8.23
C VAL A 94 -10.54 2.53 -6.76
N MET A 95 -9.52 3.34 -6.46
CA MET A 95 -9.17 3.66 -5.08
C MET A 95 -10.27 4.50 -4.41
N GLU A 96 -10.93 5.41 -5.15
CA GLU A 96 -12.12 6.12 -4.69
C GLU A 96 -13.28 5.16 -4.36
N MET A 97 -13.60 4.24 -5.28
CA MET A 97 -14.62 3.22 -5.06
C MET A 97 -14.33 2.37 -3.81
N LEU A 98 -13.06 1.98 -3.61
CA LEU A 98 -12.64 1.21 -2.44
C LEU A 98 -12.77 2.03 -1.14
N ASN A 99 -12.32 3.29 -1.16
CA ASN A 99 -12.54 4.24 -0.05
C ASN A 99 -14.02 4.32 0.31
N ASP A 100 -14.89 4.55 -0.67
CA ASP A 100 -16.32 4.71 -0.45
C ASP A 100 -16.95 3.43 0.10
N GLY A 101 -16.54 2.27 -0.41
CA GLY A 101 -16.97 0.97 0.10
C GLY A 101 -16.57 0.77 1.57
N HIS A 102 -15.35 1.16 1.94
CA HIS A 102 -14.91 1.08 3.33
C HIS A 102 -15.67 2.05 4.23
N VAL A 103 -15.84 3.32 3.83
CA VAL A 103 -16.53 4.34 4.63
C VAL A 103 -18.01 4.00 4.81
N GLU A 104 -18.70 3.57 3.74
CA GLU A 104 -20.11 3.18 3.79
C GLU A 104 -20.34 2.00 4.74
N ARG A 105 -19.46 0.99 4.68
CA ARG A 105 -19.62 -0.24 5.46
C ARG A 105 -19.14 -0.09 6.90
N TYR A 106 -17.96 0.49 7.09
CA TYR A 106 -17.27 0.46 8.38
C TYR A 106 -17.35 1.79 9.16
N GLY A 107 -17.99 2.80 8.57
CA GLY A 107 -18.16 4.13 9.16
C GLY A 107 -16.99 5.07 8.86
N GLN A 108 -17.16 6.35 9.20
CA GLN A 108 -16.13 7.36 8.95
C GLN A 108 -14.85 7.07 9.76
N PRO A 109 -13.66 6.97 9.14
CA PRO A 109 -12.40 6.88 9.85
C PRO A 109 -12.20 8.02 10.85
N SER A 110 -11.67 7.69 12.03
CA SER A 110 -11.24 8.69 13.00
C SER A 110 -9.95 8.27 13.70
N PRO A 111 -9.18 9.22 14.25
CA PRO A 111 -8.01 8.90 15.05
C PRO A 111 -8.32 7.90 16.17
N ALA A 112 -7.43 6.93 16.37
CA ALA A 112 -7.55 5.92 17.40
C ALA A 112 -6.16 5.42 17.86
N THR A 113 -6.07 5.09 19.15
CA THR A 113 -4.92 4.39 19.73
C THR A 113 -5.14 2.89 19.63
N VAL A 114 -4.22 2.19 18.98
CA VAL A 114 -4.26 0.73 18.78
C VAL A 114 -3.32 0.06 19.77
N TYR A 115 -3.82 -0.92 20.52
CA TYR A 115 -2.99 -1.78 21.35
C TYR A 115 -2.10 -2.67 20.46
N GLU A 116 -0.79 -2.65 20.68
CA GLU A 116 0.15 -3.57 20.02
C GLU A 116 0.61 -4.66 20.98
N GLY A 117 0.45 -5.92 20.58
CA GLY A 117 0.80 -7.08 21.40
C GLY A 117 -0.27 -8.17 21.40
N THR A 118 -0.32 -8.94 22.48
CA THR A 118 -1.34 -9.97 22.72
C THR A 118 -2.01 -9.75 24.06
N LYS A 119 -3.30 -10.06 24.16
CA LYS A 119 -4.09 -10.21 25.39
C LYS A 119 -4.27 -11.69 25.70
N GLU A 120 -4.46 -11.99 26.99
CA GLU A 120 -4.70 -13.36 27.44
C GLU A 120 -5.95 -13.96 26.77
N GLY A 121 -5.83 -15.18 26.24
CA GLY A 121 -6.92 -15.92 25.59
C GLY A 121 -6.53 -16.52 24.23
N PRO A 122 -7.38 -17.38 23.63
CA PRO A 122 -7.17 -17.86 22.26
C PRO A 122 -7.10 -16.68 21.29
N GLY A 123 -6.35 -16.80 20.19
CA GLY A 123 -6.24 -15.69 19.25
C GLY A 123 -6.16 -16.06 17.78
N ILE A 124 -6.69 -15.20 16.91
CA ILE A 124 -6.64 -15.31 15.45
C ILE A 124 -5.90 -14.10 14.89
N LEU A 125 -4.90 -14.31 14.05
CA LEU A 125 -4.17 -13.23 13.37
C LEU A 125 -4.64 -13.07 11.94
N VAL A 126 -5.15 -11.90 11.57
CA VAL A 126 -5.62 -11.59 10.22
C VAL A 126 -4.61 -10.68 9.53
N THR A 127 -4.10 -11.12 8.38
CA THR A 127 -3.11 -10.39 7.57
C THR A 127 -3.64 -10.16 6.14
N GLY A 128 -3.03 -9.23 5.43
CA GLY A 128 -3.44 -8.79 4.10
C GLY A 128 -4.15 -7.44 4.17
N HIS A 129 -5.19 -7.25 3.36
CA HIS A 129 -5.86 -5.95 3.24
C HIS A 129 -7.39 -6.03 3.37
N ASP A 130 -7.97 -7.23 3.32
CA ASP A 130 -9.41 -7.36 3.10
C ASP A 130 -10.20 -7.29 4.42
N MET A 131 -10.78 -6.12 4.68
CA MET A 131 -11.53 -5.86 5.90
C MET A 131 -12.86 -6.61 5.99
N LEU A 132 -13.40 -7.09 4.86
CA LEU A 132 -14.63 -7.90 4.89
C LEU A 132 -14.37 -9.29 5.50
N ASP A 133 -13.15 -9.82 5.33
CA ASP A 133 -12.79 -11.07 5.99
C ASP A 133 -12.58 -10.87 7.48
N LEU A 134 -11.98 -9.74 7.86
CA LEU A 134 -11.84 -9.39 9.27
C LEU A 134 -13.23 -9.29 9.91
N GLU A 135 -14.17 -8.57 9.29
CA GLU A 135 -15.56 -8.47 9.75
C GLU A 135 -16.23 -9.86 9.85
N ASN A 136 -16.09 -10.70 8.83
CA ASN A 136 -16.67 -12.06 8.84
C ASN A 136 -16.12 -12.92 9.98
N ILE A 137 -14.82 -12.83 10.26
CA ILE A 137 -14.18 -13.52 11.39
C ILE A 137 -14.71 -12.96 12.71
N LEU A 138 -14.74 -11.63 12.86
CA LEU A 138 -15.23 -10.94 14.06
C LEU A 138 -16.66 -11.37 14.40
N ASN A 139 -17.57 -11.33 13.42
CA ASN A 139 -18.96 -11.74 13.57
C ASN A 139 -19.10 -13.22 13.99
N GLN A 140 -18.23 -14.10 13.49
CA GLN A 140 -18.29 -15.53 13.82
C GLN A 140 -17.69 -15.87 15.19
N VAL A 141 -16.88 -14.99 15.77
CA VAL A 141 -16.35 -15.14 17.13
C VAL A 141 -17.08 -14.28 18.16
N GLU A 142 -18.11 -13.53 17.76
CA GLU A 142 -18.87 -12.67 18.66
C GLU A 142 -19.43 -13.46 19.86
N GLY A 143 -19.20 -12.93 21.07
CA GLY A 143 -19.61 -13.58 22.31
C GLY A 143 -18.68 -14.71 22.80
N THR A 144 -17.59 -14.99 22.10
CA THR A 144 -16.51 -15.89 22.57
C THR A 144 -15.38 -15.12 23.25
N ASP A 145 -14.44 -15.84 23.88
CA ASP A 145 -13.21 -15.30 24.48
C ASP A 145 -12.04 -15.19 23.48
N ILE A 146 -12.27 -15.42 22.19
CA ILE A 146 -11.24 -15.37 21.16
C ILE A 146 -10.88 -13.92 20.82
N ASN A 147 -9.60 -13.60 20.94
CA ASN A 147 -9.02 -12.33 20.55
C ASN A 147 -8.62 -12.32 19.06
N VAL A 148 -9.15 -11.40 18.27
CA VAL A 148 -8.76 -11.20 16.87
C VAL A 148 -7.74 -10.07 16.78
N TYR A 149 -6.65 -10.30 16.03
CA TYR A 149 -5.57 -9.33 15.84
C TYR A 149 -5.39 -9.06 14.36
N THR A 150 -5.01 -7.82 14.06
CA THR A 150 -4.56 -7.41 12.73
C THR A 150 -3.04 -7.56 12.60
N HIS A 151 -2.54 -7.75 11.37
CA HIS A 151 -1.11 -7.78 11.05
C HIS A 151 -0.85 -7.04 9.73
N GLY A 152 0.29 -6.35 9.63
CA GLY A 152 0.68 -5.61 8.42
C GLY A 152 -0.38 -4.61 7.96
N GLU A 153 -0.77 -4.71 6.69
CA GLU A 153 -1.74 -3.81 6.05
C GLU A 153 -3.17 -3.89 6.62
N MET A 154 -3.44 -4.76 7.60
CA MET A 154 -4.70 -4.74 8.35
C MET A 154 -4.71 -3.73 9.50
N LEU A 155 -3.58 -3.12 9.89
CA LEU A 155 -3.55 -2.11 10.96
C LEU A 155 -4.60 -0.98 10.77
N PRO A 156 -4.79 -0.42 9.57
CA PRO A 156 -5.78 0.64 9.36
C PRO A 156 -7.22 0.22 9.61
N ALA A 157 -7.55 -1.08 9.73
CA ALA A 157 -8.91 -1.49 10.11
C ALA A 157 -9.37 -0.85 11.43
N HIS A 158 -8.43 -0.55 12.33
CA HIS A 158 -8.68 0.13 13.60
C HIS A 158 -9.10 1.60 13.48
N MET A 159 -8.97 2.23 12.30
CA MET A 159 -9.49 3.58 12.12
C MET A 159 -11.00 3.63 11.94
N TYR A 160 -11.63 2.51 11.57
CA TYR A 160 -13.05 2.41 11.28
C TYR A 160 -13.85 2.01 12.54
N PRO A 161 -14.86 2.81 12.96
CA PRO A 161 -15.60 2.56 14.20
C PRO A 161 -16.32 1.21 14.21
N ASN A 162 -16.99 0.82 13.12
CA ASN A 162 -17.77 -0.43 13.10
C ASN A 162 -16.89 -1.70 13.15
N LEU A 163 -15.57 -1.58 12.94
CA LEU A 163 -14.62 -2.67 13.14
C LEU A 163 -13.95 -2.56 14.52
N ARG A 164 -13.37 -1.39 14.84
CA ARG A 164 -12.57 -1.19 16.06
C ARG A 164 -13.38 -1.35 17.35
N ASP A 165 -14.67 -1.04 17.31
CA ASP A 165 -15.54 -1.12 18.48
C ASP A 165 -16.05 -2.56 18.72
N HIS A 166 -15.74 -3.51 17.83
CA HIS A 166 -16.07 -4.92 18.02
C HIS A 166 -15.28 -5.51 19.20
N PRO A 167 -15.94 -6.15 20.19
CA PRO A 167 -15.30 -6.56 21.45
C PRO A 167 -14.16 -7.57 21.28
N ASN A 168 -14.23 -8.41 20.24
CA ASN A 168 -13.18 -9.38 19.92
C ASN A 168 -12.00 -8.80 19.13
N LEU A 169 -12.05 -7.57 18.60
CA LEU A 169 -10.90 -6.98 17.91
C LEU A 169 -9.90 -6.44 18.95
N ALA A 170 -8.92 -7.27 19.32
CA ALA A 170 -8.07 -7.05 20.48
C ALA A 170 -6.92 -6.06 20.24
N GLY A 171 -6.41 -5.96 19.00
CA GLY A 171 -5.30 -5.06 18.66
C GLY A 171 -4.57 -5.40 17.37
N HIS A 172 -3.29 -5.04 17.33
CA HIS A 172 -2.37 -5.29 16.23
C HIS A 172 -1.16 -6.10 16.71
N TYR A 173 -0.68 -7.02 15.88
CA TYR A 173 0.47 -7.85 16.19
C TYR A 173 1.46 -7.87 15.02
N GLY A 174 2.74 -7.64 15.36
CA GLY A 174 3.84 -7.71 14.41
C GLY A 174 4.04 -6.44 13.59
N GLY A 175 4.73 -6.61 12.47
CA GLY A 175 5.25 -5.52 11.64
C GLY A 175 4.81 -5.61 10.18
N ALA A 176 5.72 -5.17 9.30
CA ALA A 176 5.56 -5.38 7.87
C ALA A 176 5.78 -6.84 7.46
N TRP A 177 5.17 -7.21 6.33
CA TRP A 177 5.00 -8.58 5.85
C TRP A 177 6.28 -9.42 5.77
N GLN A 178 7.45 -8.82 5.55
CA GLN A 178 8.71 -9.55 5.42
C GLN A 178 9.16 -10.22 6.73
N LYS A 179 8.67 -9.75 7.88
CA LYS A 179 8.97 -10.34 9.20
C LYS A 179 8.08 -11.53 9.54
N GLN A 180 7.05 -11.80 8.74
CA GLN A 180 5.95 -12.69 9.14
C GLN A 180 6.35 -14.14 9.37
N LYS A 181 7.45 -14.64 8.78
CA LYS A 181 7.94 -16.00 9.06
C LYS A 181 8.30 -16.19 10.54
N HIS A 182 8.84 -15.14 11.17
CA HIS A 182 9.12 -15.13 12.59
C HIS A 182 7.85 -14.80 13.39
N GLU A 183 7.13 -13.76 13.00
CA GLU A 183 5.97 -13.27 13.76
C GLU A 183 4.82 -14.30 13.79
N PHE A 184 4.55 -15.00 12.69
CA PHE A 184 3.55 -16.06 12.66
C PHE A 184 3.98 -17.28 13.50
N GLU A 185 5.28 -17.57 13.59
CA GLU A 185 5.82 -18.61 14.46
C GLU A 185 5.59 -18.30 15.94
N THR A 186 5.71 -17.02 16.32
CA THR A 186 5.59 -16.55 17.70
C THR A 186 4.16 -16.26 18.14
N PHE A 187 3.22 -15.96 17.23
CA PHE A 187 1.83 -15.64 17.57
C PHE A 187 1.03 -16.79 18.22
N LYS A 188 1.43 -18.06 18.00
CA LYS A 188 0.84 -19.30 18.55
C LYS A 188 -0.63 -19.63 18.20
N GLY A 189 -1.47 -18.66 17.83
CA GLY A 189 -2.82 -18.89 17.29
C GLY A 189 -2.87 -19.07 15.76
N PRO A 190 -4.01 -19.44 15.17
CA PRO A 190 -4.15 -19.50 13.71
C PRO A 190 -3.94 -18.15 13.02
N ILE A 191 -3.46 -18.20 11.78
CA ILE A 191 -3.25 -17.04 10.90
C ILE A 191 -4.17 -17.15 9.69
N VAL A 192 -4.81 -16.06 9.29
CA VAL A 192 -5.63 -15.96 8.08
C VAL A 192 -5.02 -14.94 7.12
N GLY A 193 -4.47 -15.43 6.00
CA GLY A 193 -3.99 -14.61 4.89
C GLY A 193 -5.11 -14.28 3.91
N THR A 194 -5.58 -13.03 3.94
CA THR A 194 -6.67 -12.53 3.08
C THR A 194 -6.17 -12.17 1.67
N THR A 195 -4.98 -11.56 1.58
CA THR A 195 -4.33 -11.09 0.34
C THR A 195 -2.83 -11.33 0.39
N ASN A 196 -2.09 -10.81 -0.58
CA ASN A 196 -0.66 -10.57 -0.41
C ASN A 196 -0.38 -9.61 0.77
N CYS A 197 0.79 -9.67 1.41
CA CYS A 197 1.91 -10.56 1.13
C CYS A 197 1.94 -11.75 2.08
N VAL A 198 1.71 -12.95 1.55
CA VAL A 198 1.94 -14.22 2.26
C VAL A 198 3.22 -14.86 1.74
N LEU A 199 4.02 -15.42 2.64
CA LEU A 199 5.29 -16.08 2.32
C LEU A 199 5.19 -17.56 2.56
N ILE A 200 5.84 -18.33 1.69
CA ILE A 200 6.06 -19.75 1.91
C ILE A 200 6.87 -19.91 3.21
N PRO A 201 6.35 -20.64 4.22
CA PRO A 201 7.08 -20.88 5.46
C PRO A 201 8.44 -21.53 5.19
N LEU A 202 9.39 -21.30 6.09
CA LEU A 202 10.64 -22.06 6.07
C LEU A 202 10.37 -23.50 6.53
N GLU A 203 11.26 -24.42 6.18
CA GLU A 203 11.20 -25.81 6.70
C GLU A 203 11.25 -25.86 8.23
N THR A 204 11.86 -24.85 8.87
CA THR A 204 11.94 -24.72 10.33
C THR A 204 10.68 -24.14 10.97
N ASN A 205 9.74 -23.60 10.19
CA ASN A 205 8.50 -23.05 10.71
C ASN A 205 7.49 -24.16 11.04
N THR A 206 6.80 -24.01 12.16
CA THR A 206 5.81 -24.99 12.66
C THR A 206 4.36 -24.50 12.54
N TYR A 207 4.15 -23.27 12.05
CA TYR A 207 2.82 -22.65 11.98
C TYR A 207 1.95 -23.10 10.79
N LEU A 208 2.49 -23.88 9.83
CA LEU A 208 1.76 -24.30 8.63
C LEU A 208 0.42 -25.01 8.93
N PRO A 209 0.30 -25.92 9.93
CA PRO A 209 -0.97 -26.56 10.28
C PRO A 209 -2.02 -25.63 10.91
N ARG A 210 -1.65 -24.37 11.20
CA ARG A 210 -2.55 -23.32 11.69
C ARG A 210 -2.54 -22.10 10.76
N PHE A 211 -2.04 -22.26 9.53
CA PHE A 211 -2.06 -21.21 8.52
C PHE A 211 -3.20 -21.44 7.54
N TYR A 212 -4.09 -20.47 7.49
CA TYR A 212 -5.22 -20.40 6.60
C TYR A 212 -5.00 -19.30 5.57
N THR A 213 -5.52 -19.56 4.37
CA THR A 213 -5.58 -18.58 3.28
C THR A 213 -7.00 -18.56 2.75
N THR A 214 -7.40 -17.48 2.08
CA THR A 214 -8.74 -17.40 1.49
C THR A 214 -8.72 -16.77 0.10
N ARG A 215 -9.75 -17.09 -0.70
CA ARG A 215 -9.95 -16.61 -2.07
C ARG A 215 -8.71 -16.82 -2.94
N THR A 216 -8.19 -15.78 -3.58
CA THR A 216 -7.07 -15.88 -4.54
C THR A 216 -5.73 -16.09 -3.84
N THR A 217 -5.66 -15.86 -2.53
CA THR A 217 -4.48 -16.10 -1.71
C THR A 217 -4.35 -17.59 -1.41
N ALA A 218 -3.17 -18.14 -1.61
CA ALA A 218 -2.86 -19.53 -1.30
C ALA A 218 -1.36 -19.70 -1.01
N VAL A 219 -1.03 -20.61 -0.09
CA VAL A 219 0.34 -21.02 0.24
C VAL A 219 0.40 -22.54 0.23
N PRO A 220 1.42 -23.17 -0.39
CA PRO A 220 1.55 -24.63 -0.39
C PRO A 220 1.47 -25.21 1.02
N GLY A 221 0.56 -26.17 1.21
CA GLY A 221 0.34 -26.87 2.49
C GLY A 221 -0.53 -26.11 3.51
N ALA A 222 -0.88 -24.84 3.29
CA ALA A 222 -1.84 -24.12 4.11
C ALA A 222 -3.28 -24.55 3.77
N THR A 223 -4.20 -24.44 4.73
CA THR A 223 -5.62 -24.69 4.46
C THR A 223 -6.23 -23.50 3.73
N ARG A 224 -6.88 -23.73 2.58
CA ARG A 224 -7.57 -22.68 1.83
C ARG A 224 -9.07 -22.70 2.11
N ILE A 225 -9.55 -21.64 2.73
CA ILE A 225 -10.96 -21.33 2.94
C ILE A 225 -11.53 -20.83 1.60
N LYS A 226 -12.64 -21.41 1.16
CA LYS A 226 -13.21 -21.17 -0.18
C LYS A 226 -14.47 -20.31 -0.16
N ASP A 227 -15.05 -20.12 1.00
CA ASP A 227 -16.26 -19.35 1.28
C ASP A 227 -15.99 -18.45 2.50
N ASP A 228 -17.04 -17.80 3.02
CA ASP A 228 -16.94 -16.95 4.21
C ASP A 228 -17.14 -17.75 5.51
N ASN A 229 -16.92 -19.07 5.53
CA ASN A 229 -17.01 -19.91 6.74
C ASN A 229 -15.65 -20.11 7.41
N TYR A 230 -15.45 -19.50 8.58
CA TYR A 230 -14.22 -19.55 9.36
C TYR A 230 -14.29 -20.52 10.56
N GLU A 231 -15.28 -21.42 10.62
CA GLU A 231 -15.44 -22.40 11.70
C GLU A 231 -14.18 -23.23 11.97
N GLU A 232 -13.46 -23.64 10.92
CA GLU A 232 -12.20 -24.38 11.07
C GLU A 232 -11.11 -23.54 11.75
N VAL A 233 -11.04 -22.25 11.42
CA VAL A 233 -10.09 -21.30 12.05
C VAL A 233 -10.42 -21.12 13.53
N ILE A 234 -11.71 -20.97 13.85
CA ILE A 234 -12.21 -20.78 15.21
C ILE A 234 -11.91 -22.03 16.05
N LYS A 235 -12.23 -23.22 15.53
CA LYS A 235 -11.86 -24.48 16.16
C LYS A 235 -10.34 -24.56 16.37
N LYS A 236 -9.56 -24.12 15.38
CA LYS A 236 -8.10 -24.14 15.50
C LYS A 236 -7.58 -23.19 16.57
N ALA A 237 -8.18 -22.01 16.73
CA ALA A 237 -7.84 -21.08 17.81
C ALA A 237 -8.07 -21.72 19.18
N LEU A 238 -9.20 -22.39 19.37
CA LEU A 238 -9.51 -23.11 20.61
C LEU A 238 -8.54 -24.27 20.87
N GLU A 239 -8.15 -25.03 19.82
CA GLU A 239 -7.13 -26.09 19.92
C GLU A 239 -5.73 -25.55 20.28
N CYS A 240 -5.36 -24.39 19.75
CA CYS A 240 -4.09 -23.72 20.07
C CYS A 240 -4.05 -23.23 21.53
N GLY A 241 -5.22 -22.98 22.14
CA GLY A 241 -5.34 -22.55 23.52
C GLY A 241 -4.96 -21.09 23.75
N SER A 242 -4.82 -20.72 25.01
CA SER A 242 -4.56 -19.34 25.43
C SER A 242 -3.16 -18.86 25.04
N ILE A 243 -3.09 -17.68 24.43
CA ILE A 243 -1.87 -16.91 24.20
C ILE A 243 -1.68 -16.00 25.42
N PRO A 244 -0.48 -15.90 26.02
CA PRO A 244 -0.25 -15.01 27.16
C PRO A 244 -0.37 -13.53 26.76
N GLU A 245 -0.76 -12.68 27.71
CA GLU A 245 -0.71 -11.23 27.51
C GLU A 245 0.75 -10.75 27.38
N GLU A 246 1.01 -9.96 26.35
CA GLU A 246 2.29 -9.30 26.11
C GLU A 246 2.07 -7.96 25.40
N LYS A 247 2.02 -6.86 26.17
CA LYS A 247 1.96 -5.52 25.60
C LYS A 247 3.32 -5.13 25.01
N LYS A 248 3.35 -4.84 23.71
CA LYS A 248 4.53 -4.36 22.97
C LYS A 248 4.56 -2.85 22.82
N GLY A 249 3.39 -2.21 22.70
CA GLY A 249 3.31 -0.77 22.49
C GLY A 249 1.90 -0.31 22.15
N GLU A 250 1.82 0.88 21.57
CA GLU A 250 0.60 1.49 21.05
C GLU A 250 0.92 2.20 19.73
N SER A 251 0.00 2.15 18.77
CA SER A 251 0.10 2.84 17.49
C SER A 251 -1.03 3.87 17.36
N GLN A 252 -0.73 5.04 16.78
CA GLN A 252 -1.75 6.00 16.36
C GLN A 252 -2.14 5.72 14.91
N VAL A 253 -3.44 5.56 14.66
CA VAL A 253 -4.01 5.39 13.31
C VAL A 253 -5.16 6.35 13.09
N GLY A 254 -5.66 6.44 11.86
CA GLY A 254 -6.92 7.13 11.57
C GLY A 254 -6.80 8.60 11.23
N PHE A 255 -5.61 9.04 10.82
CA PHE A 255 -5.41 10.32 10.14
C PHE A 255 -5.84 10.24 8.67
N HIS A 256 -7.01 9.65 8.43
CA HIS A 256 -7.63 9.55 7.13
C HIS A 256 -7.85 10.94 6.52
N TRP A 257 -7.90 11.05 5.20
CA TRP A 257 -7.98 12.34 4.51
C TRP A 257 -9.17 13.20 4.97
N SER A 258 -10.32 12.58 5.25
CA SER A 258 -11.49 13.32 5.77
C SER A 258 -11.23 13.98 7.12
N PHE A 259 -10.45 13.34 8.00
CA PHE A 259 -10.08 13.91 9.28
C PHE A 259 -9.11 15.08 9.08
N ILE A 260 -8.10 14.88 8.22
CA ILE A 260 -7.12 15.92 7.88
C ILE A 260 -7.82 17.14 7.26
N LEU A 261 -8.78 16.93 6.36
CA LEU A 261 -9.59 18.02 5.81
C LEU A 261 -10.52 18.65 6.84
N GLY A 262 -11.02 17.89 7.81
CA GLY A 262 -11.77 18.42 8.95
C GLY A 262 -10.96 19.37 9.83
N ILE A 263 -9.62 19.29 9.78
CA ILE A 263 -8.69 20.23 10.40
C ILE A 263 -7.97 21.11 9.38
N ALA A 264 -8.49 21.22 8.15
CA ALA A 264 -7.84 21.97 7.07
C ALA A 264 -7.58 23.43 7.44
N ASP A 265 -8.54 24.13 8.06
CA ASP A 265 -8.34 25.52 8.49
C ASP A 265 -7.14 25.65 9.43
N LYS A 266 -6.99 24.73 10.39
CA LYS A 266 -5.85 24.69 11.30
C LYS A 266 -4.54 24.42 10.57
N VAL A 267 -4.53 23.50 9.59
CA VAL A 267 -3.35 23.21 8.76
C VAL A 267 -2.99 24.43 7.90
N VAL A 268 -3.97 25.04 7.24
CA VAL A 268 -3.80 26.22 6.38
C VAL A 268 -3.31 27.41 7.20
N ASP A 269 -3.88 27.66 8.39
CA ASP A 269 -3.42 28.71 9.31
C ASP A 269 -1.99 28.45 9.79
N ALA A 270 -1.65 27.19 10.11
CA ALA A 270 -0.30 26.81 10.48
C ALA A 270 0.70 27.03 9.33
N VAL A 271 0.30 26.78 8.09
CA VAL A 271 1.16 27.09 6.92
C VAL A 271 1.26 28.60 6.68
N LYS A 272 0.13 29.33 6.68
CA LYS A 272 0.12 30.80 6.47
C LYS A 272 0.89 31.57 7.56
N SER A 273 0.92 31.04 8.78
CA SER A 273 1.71 31.61 9.89
C SER A 273 3.17 31.16 9.91
N GLY A 274 3.60 30.31 8.97
CA GLY A 274 4.98 29.80 8.88
C GLY A 274 5.34 28.75 9.92
N GLN A 275 4.36 28.19 10.65
CA GLN A 275 4.58 27.07 11.59
C GLN A 275 4.80 25.74 10.85
N ILE A 276 4.13 25.54 9.71
CA ILE A 276 4.34 24.39 8.83
C ILE A 276 4.85 24.90 7.49
N ASN A 277 6.08 24.53 7.12
CA ASN A 277 6.73 24.98 5.89
C ASN A 277 6.92 23.87 4.86
N HIS A 278 6.54 22.62 5.22
CA HIS A 278 6.70 21.49 4.33
C HIS A 278 5.82 20.28 4.64
N PHE A 279 5.53 19.51 3.60
CA PHE A 279 4.83 18.23 3.65
C PHE A 279 5.68 17.16 2.99
N PHE A 280 5.74 15.99 3.60
CA PHE A 280 6.40 14.81 3.03
C PHE A 280 5.39 13.68 2.93
N VAL A 281 5.28 13.03 1.78
CA VAL A 281 4.64 11.72 1.67
C VAL A 281 5.75 10.69 1.69
N ILE A 282 5.90 9.96 2.79
CA ILE A 282 6.92 8.92 2.97
C ILE A 282 6.19 7.61 3.26
N GLY A 283 6.24 6.66 2.33
CA GLY A 283 5.45 5.45 2.48
C GLY A 283 5.39 4.62 1.20
N GLY A 284 4.36 3.79 1.07
CA GLY A 284 4.20 2.81 0.00
C GLY A 284 4.42 1.40 0.53
N CYS A 285 5.26 0.60 -0.13
CA CYS A 285 5.47 -0.81 0.21
C CYS A 285 6.87 -1.08 0.81
N ASP A 286 6.90 -1.74 1.97
CA ASP A 286 8.13 -2.23 2.59
C ASP A 286 8.59 -3.56 1.95
N GLY A 287 9.82 -3.98 2.28
CA GLY A 287 10.43 -5.22 1.80
C GLY A 287 11.65 -5.64 2.62
N ALA A 288 12.27 -6.75 2.22
CA ALA A 288 13.38 -7.37 2.93
C ALA A 288 14.76 -6.84 2.49
N GLU A 289 14.83 -6.10 1.39
CA GLU A 289 16.08 -5.69 0.78
C GLU A 289 16.88 -4.72 1.68
N PRO A 290 18.22 -4.86 1.75
CA PRO A 290 19.09 -3.85 2.36
C PRO A 290 18.89 -2.48 1.72
N GLY A 291 19.16 -1.41 2.48
CA GLY A 291 19.04 -0.02 2.01
C GLY A 291 17.68 0.63 2.31
N ARG A 292 16.66 -0.14 2.71
CA ARG A 292 15.35 0.42 3.12
C ARG A 292 15.40 1.24 4.43
N ASN A 293 16.52 1.18 5.18
CA ASN A 293 16.81 2.11 6.26
C ASN A 293 16.94 3.57 5.77
N TYR A 294 17.12 3.79 4.46
CA TYR A 294 17.01 5.11 3.82
C TYR A 294 15.72 5.84 4.23
N PHE A 295 14.57 5.15 4.25
CA PHE A 295 13.28 5.80 4.55
C PHE A 295 13.18 6.24 6.01
N SER A 296 13.70 5.40 6.93
CA SER A 296 13.83 5.75 8.35
C SER A 296 14.76 6.95 8.56
N ASP A 297 15.91 6.94 7.88
CA ASP A 297 16.90 8.03 7.91
C ASP A 297 16.31 9.33 7.33
N PHE A 298 15.60 9.25 6.21
CA PHE A 298 14.94 10.39 5.59
C PHE A 298 13.90 10.99 6.54
N ALA A 299 12.97 10.18 7.05
CA ALA A 299 11.88 10.66 7.89
C ALA A 299 12.41 11.33 9.17
N GLN A 300 13.40 10.74 9.85
CA GLN A 300 14.00 11.30 11.07
C GLN A 300 14.74 12.62 10.84
N ASN A 301 15.24 12.87 9.62
CA ASN A 301 15.93 14.12 9.29
C ASN A 301 15.00 15.20 8.71
N THR A 302 13.70 14.92 8.54
CA THR A 302 12.73 15.95 8.11
C THR A 302 12.67 17.08 9.15
N PRO A 303 12.66 18.36 8.73
CA PRO A 303 12.62 19.50 9.64
C PRO A 303 11.41 19.53 10.57
N GLN A 304 11.62 20.08 11.76
CA GLN A 304 10.62 20.07 12.84
C GLN A 304 9.35 20.87 12.52
N ASP A 305 9.40 21.75 11.52
CA ASP A 305 8.30 22.53 10.97
C ASP A 305 7.64 21.86 9.75
N SER A 306 7.65 20.52 9.68
CA SER A 306 7.05 19.76 8.59
C SER A 306 6.10 18.66 9.07
N LEU A 307 5.15 18.30 8.21
CA LEU A 307 4.27 17.13 8.38
C LEU A 307 4.72 15.98 7.47
N ILE A 308 4.59 14.75 7.98
CA ILE A 308 4.86 13.49 7.29
C ILE A 308 3.54 12.73 7.16
N LEU A 309 3.07 12.55 5.93
CA LEU A 309 1.98 11.64 5.58
C LEU A 309 2.58 10.27 5.24
N THR A 310 2.09 9.20 5.87
CA THR A 310 2.48 7.83 5.55
C THR A 310 1.28 6.97 5.19
N LEU A 311 1.53 5.95 4.37
CA LEU A 311 0.53 4.97 3.94
C LEU A 311 1.20 3.66 3.58
N GLY A 312 0.40 2.60 3.60
CA GLY A 312 0.85 1.25 3.29
C GLY A 312 1.94 0.74 4.24
N CYS A 313 2.44 -0.46 4.00
CA CYS A 313 3.39 -1.12 4.89
C CYS A 313 4.77 -0.45 4.92
N GLY A 314 5.07 0.49 4.02
CA GLY A 314 6.21 1.40 4.15
C GLY A 314 6.24 2.13 5.50
N LYS A 315 5.06 2.35 6.10
CA LYS A 315 4.92 2.97 7.43
C LYS A 315 5.74 2.29 8.52
N TYR A 316 5.95 0.98 8.46
CA TYR A 316 6.70 0.23 9.47
C TYR A 316 8.19 0.59 9.50
N ARG A 317 8.69 1.37 8.53
CA ARG A 317 10.04 1.93 8.57
C ARG A 317 10.13 3.23 9.35
N ILE A 318 9.03 3.92 9.55
CA ILE A 318 9.05 5.29 10.07
C ILE A 318 8.14 5.48 11.30
N ARG A 319 7.14 4.64 11.52
CA ARG A 319 6.14 4.85 12.59
C ARG A 319 6.66 4.69 14.01
N ASP A 320 7.79 4.00 14.21
CA ASP A 320 8.30 3.66 15.54
C ASP A 320 9.20 4.77 16.14
N TYR A 321 9.17 5.97 15.56
CA TYR A 321 9.93 7.14 16.01
C TYR A 321 9.00 8.25 16.52
N ASP A 322 9.43 8.98 17.54
CA ASP A 322 8.74 10.19 17.99
C ASP A 322 9.18 11.39 17.15
N TYR A 323 8.26 11.89 16.33
CA TYR A 323 8.47 13.08 15.52
C TYR A 323 7.99 14.36 16.21
N GLY A 324 7.30 14.26 17.35
CA GLY A 324 6.65 15.38 18.02
C GLY A 324 5.42 15.91 17.29
N GLU A 325 5.07 17.15 17.60
CA GLU A 325 3.93 17.87 17.03
C GLU A 325 4.37 19.22 16.45
N VAL A 326 3.64 19.71 15.45
CA VAL A 326 3.78 21.05 14.88
C VAL A 326 2.41 21.72 14.82
N GLY A 327 2.27 22.93 15.36
CA GLY A 327 0.98 23.60 15.46
C GLY A 327 -0.09 22.81 16.25
N GLY A 328 0.33 21.93 17.16
CA GLY A 328 -0.55 21.00 17.89
C GLY A 328 -1.19 19.92 16.98
N ILE A 329 -0.49 19.53 15.91
CA ILE A 329 -0.83 18.43 15.02
C ILE A 329 0.33 17.42 15.09
N PRO A 330 0.08 16.11 15.29
CA PRO A 330 1.12 15.09 15.21
C PRO A 330 1.89 15.19 13.89
N ARG A 331 3.23 15.18 13.97
CA ARG A 331 4.05 15.32 12.77
C ARG A 331 3.96 14.12 11.83
N LEU A 332 3.70 12.92 12.36
CA LEU A 332 3.45 11.73 11.56
C LEU A 332 1.94 11.44 11.51
N LEU A 333 1.40 11.40 10.30
CA LEU A 333 -0.01 11.16 10.03
C LEU A 333 -0.14 9.90 9.15
N ASP A 334 -0.56 8.79 9.76
CA ASP A 334 -0.86 7.55 9.04
C ASP A 334 -2.25 7.63 8.39
N VAL A 335 -2.26 7.75 7.07
CA VAL A 335 -3.50 7.89 6.28
C VAL A 335 -4.16 6.55 5.95
N GLY A 336 -3.48 5.42 6.19
CA GLY A 336 -4.07 4.08 6.08
C GLY A 336 -3.27 3.08 5.22
N GLN A 337 -3.98 2.23 4.50
CA GLN A 337 -3.44 1.20 3.62
C GLN A 337 -2.80 1.81 2.36
N CYS A 338 -2.19 0.97 1.52
CA CYS A 338 -1.68 1.43 0.22
C CYS A 338 -2.76 2.06 -0.70
N ASN A 339 -4.02 1.59 -0.66
CA ASN A 339 -5.15 2.23 -1.37
C ASN A 339 -5.50 3.63 -0.85
N ASP A 340 -5.17 3.94 0.40
CA ASP A 340 -5.41 5.27 0.99
C ASP A 340 -4.43 6.33 0.44
N ALA A 341 -3.61 5.97 -0.55
CA ALA A 341 -2.99 6.91 -1.48
C ALA A 341 -4.02 7.84 -2.15
N TYR A 342 -5.26 7.39 -2.37
CA TYR A 342 -6.38 8.27 -2.73
C TYR A 342 -6.52 9.42 -1.73
N GLY A 343 -6.47 9.12 -0.43
CA GLY A 343 -6.55 10.12 0.62
C GLY A 343 -5.39 11.12 0.59
N ALA A 344 -4.16 10.65 0.38
CA ALA A 344 -3.00 11.53 0.23
C ALA A 344 -3.15 12.49 -0.98
N ILE A 345 -3.70 11.99 -2.10
CA ILE A 345 -4.01 12.80 -3.29
C ILE A 345 -5.08 13.85 -2.96
N ARG A 346 -6.15 13.47 -2.25
CA ARG A 346 -7.21 14.39 -1.82
C ARG A 346 -6.67 15.52 -0.93
N ILE A 347 -5.75 15.21 -0.03
CA ILE A 347 -5.08 16.20 0.83
C ILE A 347 -4.25 17.17 -0.01
N ALA A 348 -3.43 16.66 -0.94
CA ALA A 348 -2.61 17.50 -1.81
C ALA A 348 -3.47 18.45 -2.67
N LEU A 349 -4.56 17.95 -3.25
CA LEU A 349 -5.50 18.77 -4.02
C LEU A 349 -6.13 19.87 -3.16
N ALA A 350 -6.62 19.54 -1.96
CA ALA A 350 -7.20 20.53 -1.05
C ALA A 350 -6.19 21.60 -0.61
N LEU A 351 -4.94 21.21 -0.35
CA LEU A 351 -3.87 22.18 -0.05
C LEU A 351 -3.59 23.07 -1.26
N SER A 352 -3.52 22.51 -2.48
CA SER A 352 -3.29 23.30 -3.69
C SER A 352 -4.38 24.34 -3.94
N GLU A 353 -5.64 23.99 -3.67
CA GLU A 353 -6.78 24.92 -3.72
C GLU A 353 -6.65 26.01 -2.66
N ALA A 354 -6.32 25.65 -1.41
CA ALA A 354 -6.17 26.60 -0.31
C ALA A 354 -4.99 27.59 -0.49
N PHE A 355 -3.96 27.22 -1.26
CA PHE A 355 -2.82 28.08 -1.61
C PHE A 355 -2.93 28.72 -2.99
N GLU A 356 -4.02 28.49 -3.72
CA GLU A 356 -4.25 29.00 -5.07
C GLU A 356 -3.08 28.69 -6.03
N CYS A 357 -2.52 27.47 -5.95
CA CYS A 357 -1.38 27.01 -6.73
C CYS A 357 -1.61 25.63 -7.36
N GLY A 358 -0.70 25.18 -8.24
CA GLY A 358 -0.71 23.80 -8.72
C GLY A 358 -0.19 22.82 -7.64
N VAL A 359 -0.54 21.54 -7.77
CA VAL A 359 -0.03 20.48 -6.86
C VAL A 359 1.50 20.42 -6.86
N ASN A 360 2.13 20.67 -8.01
CA ASN A 360 3.60 20.68 -8.14
C ASN A 360 4.27 21.93 -7.55
N ASP A 361 3.50 22.97 -7.23
CA ASP A 361 3.98 24.20 -6.60
C ASP A 361 3.91 24.11 -5.07
N LEU A 362 3.22 23.10 -4.53
CA LEU A 362 3.15 22.87 -3.10
C LEU A 362 4.55 22.57 -2.53
N PRO A 363 4.82 22.94 -1.27
CA PRO A 363 6.00 22.50 -0.55
C PRO A 363 5.82 21.03 -0.12
N LEU A 364 5.66 20.14 -1.10
CA LEU A 364 5.37 18.72 -0.95
C LEU A 364 6.45 17.89 -1.64
N ASN A 365 7.05 16.94 -0.92
CA ASN A 365 7.93 15.94 -1.51
C ASN A 365 7.39 14.52 -1.34
N LEU A 366 7.37 13.76 -2.44
CA LEU A 366 6.96 12.36 -2.46
C LEU A 366 8.21 11.46 -2.44
N VAL A 367 8.32 10.65 -1.40
CA VAL A 367 9.42 9.71 -1.15
C VAL A 367 8.81 8.32 -1.02
N ILE A 368 8.68 7.65 -2.16
CA ILE A 368 7.85 6.45 -2.32
C ILE A 368 8.73 5.20 -2.31
N SER A 369 8.53 4.39 -1.27
CA SER A 369 8.99 3.01 -1.24
C SER A 369 8.06 2.12 -2.08
N TRP A 370 8.62 1.24 -2.89
CA TRP A 370 7.82 0.26 -3.65
C TRP A 370 8.36 -1.16 -3.51
N PHE A 371 7.51 -2.12 -3.88
CA PHE A 371 7.83 -3.55 -3.86
C PHE A 371 6.99 -4.31 -4.89
N GLU A 372 5.67 -4.12 -4.87
CA GLU A 372 4.74 -4.90 -5.69
C GLU A 372 3.80 -4.02 -6.53
N GLN A 373 2.81 -4.64 -7.16
CA GLN A 373 2.06 -4.06 -8.27
C GLN A 373 1.02 -3.02 -7.85
N LYS A 374 0.49 -3.06 -6.62
CA LYS A 374 -0.37 -1.98 -6.11
C LYS A 374 0.37 -0.65 -6.03
N ALA A 375 1.65 -0.66 -5.64
CA ALA A 375 2.49 0.54 -5.69
C ALA A 375 2.73 1.04 -7.13
N VAL A 376 2.83 0.14 -8.12
CA VAL A 376 2.93 0.53 -9.54
C VAL A 376 1.66 1.25 -9.97
N ALA A 377 0.48 0.72 -9.66
CA ALA A 377 -0.79 1.37 -10.01
C ALA A 377 -0.92 2.77 -9.38
N VAL A 378 -0.53 2.93 -8.10
CA VAL A 378 -0.48 4.24 -7.44
C VAL A 378 0.50 5.18 -8.15
N PHE A 379 1.67 4.70 -8.56
CA PHE A 379 2.63 5.50 -9.33
C PHE A 379 2.03 5.96 -10.67
N LEU A 380 1.33 5.09 -11.40
CA LEU A 380 0.64 5.47 -12.64
C LEU A 380 -0.44 6.52 -12.40
N THR A 381 -1.18 6.43 -11.29
CA THR A 381 -2.12 7.48 -10.88
C THR A 381 -1.43 8.82 -10.66
N LEU A 382 -0.25 8.84 -10.04
CA LEU A 382 0.52 10.08 -9.86
C LEU A 382 0.99 10.65 -11.20
N LEU A 383 1.41 9.80 -12.16
CA LEU A 383 1.75 10.23 -13.52
C LEU A 383 0.54 10.81 -14.24
N HIS A 384 -0.62 10.15 -14.18
CA HIS A 384 -1.87 10.65 -14.75
C HIS A 384 -2.24 12.04 -14.21
N LEU A 385 -2.06 12.26 -12.91
CA LEU A 385 -2.31 13.55 -12.26
C LEU A 385 -1.23 14.60 -12.55
N GLY A 386 -0.19 14.28 -13.31
CA GLY A 386 0.89 15.18 -13.65
C GLY A 386 1.80 15.53 -12.47
N VAL A 387 1.84 14.69 -11.42
CA VAL A 387 2.69 14.90 -10.25
C VAL A 387 4.15 14.72 -10.63
N LYS A 388 4.99 15.67 -10.22
CA LYS A 388 6.42 15.70 -10.53
C LYS A 388 7.29 15.51 -9.29
N GLY A 389 8.57 15.21 -9.51
CA GLY A 389 9.59 15.19 -8.44
C GLY A 389 9.50 13.98 -7.51
N ILE A 390 8.86 12.89 -7.97
CA ILE A 390 8.66 11.67 -7.18
C ILE A 390 10.00 10.96 -7.01
N ARG A 391 10.45 10.80 -5.75
CA ARG A 391 11.58 9.93 -5.41
C ARG A 391 11.08 8.52 -5.19
N ILE A 392 11.65 7.54 -5.89
CA ILE A 392 11.26 6.13 -5.82
C ILE A 392 12.45 5.24 -5.46
N GLY A 393 12.22 4.26 -4.58
CA GLY A 393 13.26 3.33 -4.16
C GLY A 393 12.77 2.11 -3.37
N PRO A 394 13.68 1.26 -2.85
CA PRO A 394 15.14 1.50 -2.82
C PRO A 394 15.85 1.30 -4.16
N ALA A 395 15.31 0.47 -5.04
CA ALA A 395 15.81 0.28 -6.41
C ALA A 395 14.79 0.81 -7.42
N LEU A 396 15.24 1.23 -8.60
CA LEU A 396 14.34 1.53 -9.71
C LEU A 396 13.75 0.22 -10.29
N PRO A 397 12.53 0.24 -10.86
CA PRO A 397 11.93 -0.95 -11.44
C PRO A 397 12.72 -1.52 -12.62
N ALA A 398 13.08 -2.80 -12.53
CA ALA A 398 13.88 -3.50 -13.56
C ALA A 398 13.18 -3.66 -14.91
N PHE A 399 11.85 -3.48 -14.94
CA PHE A 399 11.04 -3.52 -16.17
C PHE A 399 10.98 -2.18 -16.91
N ILE A 400 11.68 -1.14 -16.42
CA ILE A 400 11.80 0.16 -17.08
C ILE A 400 13.16 0.23 -17.78
N THR A 401 13.16 0.36 -19.11
CA THR A 401 14.40 0.54 -19.89
C THR A 401 14.99 1.93 -19.66
N PRO A 402 16.29 2.15 -19.96
CA PRO A 402 16.91 3.47 -19.85
C PRO A 402 16.19 4.56 -20.65
N ASN A 403 15.68 4.25 -21.85
CA ASN A 403 14.95 5.22 -22.67
C ASN A 403 13.62 5.62 -22.03
N ILE A 404 12.83 4.64 -21.58
CA ILE A 404 11.55 4.92 -20.91
C ILE A 404 11.78 5.64 -19.57
N LEU A 405 12.85 5.29 -18.84
CA LEU A 405 13.23 6.04 -17.64
C LEU A 405 13.55 7.50 -17.97
N ASN A 406 14.30 7.78 -19.05
CA ASN A 406 14.59 9.14 -19.47
C ASN A 406 13.31 9.92 -19.81
N VAL A 407 12.32 9.30 -20.46
CA VAL A 407 11.00 9.91 -20.69
C VAL A 407 10.33 10.29 -19.36
N LEU A 408 10.34 9.40 -18.37
CA LEU A 408 9.77 9.66 -17.04
C LEU A 408 10.53 10.78 -16.30
N VAL A 409 11.85 10.85 -16.43
CA VAL A 409 12.68 11.92 -15.87
C VAL A 409 12.36 13.26 -16.54
N GLU A 410 12.34 13.32 -17.87
CA GLU A 410 12.11 14.56 -18.62
C GLU A 410 10.71 15.12 -18.40
N GLN A 411 9.68 14.26 -18.39
CA GLN A 411 8.29 14.70 -18.28
C GLN A 411 7.85 14.93 -16.83
N TYR A 412 8.28 14.06 -15.90
CA TYR A 412 7.76 14.00 -14.53
C TYR A 412 8.83 14.22 -13.45
N ASP A 413 10.09 14.47 -13.81
CA ASP A 413 11.17 14.67 -12.82
C ASP A 413 11.26 13.51 -11.80
N VAL A 414 11.04 12.27 -12.28
CA VAL A 414 11.16 11.05 -11.46
C VAL A 414 12.62 10.86 -11.05
N LYS A 415 12.85 10.55 -9.78
CA LYS A 415 14.18 10.44 -9.18
C LYS A 415 14.35 9.09 -8.48
N GLY A 416 15.52 8.49 -8.59
CA GLY A 416 15.95 7.47 -7.64
C GLY A 416 16.25 8.08 -6.26
N ILE A 417 16.31 7.24 -5.23
CA ILE A 417 16.84 7.65 -3.94
C ILE A 417 18.36 7.93 -4.02
N GLY A 418 18.84 8.88 -3.22
CA GLY A 418 20.26 9.19 -3.09
C GLY A 418 21.01 8.23 -2.16
N ILE A 419 22.22 8.66 -1.76
CA ILE A 419 23.13 7.85 -0.92
C ILE A 419 22.64 7.66 0.51
N SER A 420 21.88 8.63 1.04
CA SER A 420 21.24 8.55 2.36
C SER A 420 20.00 9.43 2.39
N GLY A 421 19.08 9.12 3.30
CA GLY A 421 17.86 9.89 3.46
C GLY A 421 18.16 11.30 3.95
N LYS A 422 19.12 11.43 4.89
CA LYS A 422 19.61 12.72 5.37
C LYS A 422 20.14 13.62 4.24
N ALA A 423 21.00 13.09 3.36
CA ALA A 423 21.57 13.88 2.27
C ALA A 423 20.49 14.38 1.30
N ASP A 424 19.48 13.56 1.02
CA ASP A 424 18.36 13.95 0.16
C ASP A 424 17.48 15.01 0.82
N VAL A 425 17.23 14.92 2.13
CA VAL A 425 16.56 15.99 2.88
C VAL A 425 17.37 17.29 2.80
N GLU A 426 18.67 17.25 3.07
CA GLU A 426 19.55 18.43 2.97
C GLU A 426 19.50 19.05 1.56
N ALA A 427 19.51 18.24 0.51
CA ALA A 427 19.40 18.71 -0.88
C ALA A 427 18.05 19.36 -1.19
N ILE A 428 16.94 18.80 -0.67
CA ILE A 428 15.59 19.38 -0.82
C ILE A 428 15.54 20.79 -0.22
N TYR A 429 16.14 20.98 0.96
CA TYR A 429 16.13 22.28 1.63
C TYR A 429 17.16 23.26 1.07
N ALA A 430 18.31 22.78 0.59
CA ALA A 430 19.28 23.63 -0.08
C ALA A 430 18.72 24.24 -1.38
N ALA A 431 17.85 23.53 -2.09
CA ALA A 431 17.20 24.05 -3.31
C ALA A 431 16.15 25.14 -3.06
N LYS A 432 15.78 25.41 -1.79
CA LYS A 432 14.82 26.46 -1.41
C LYS A 432 15.47 27.81 -1.05
N ASN A 433 16.78 27.80 -0.73
CA ASN A 433 17.57 28.99 -0.39
C ASN A 433 18.47 29.38 -1.56
#